data_AF-A0A1V2B7P4-F1
#
_entry.id   AF-A0A1V2B7P4-F1
#
_cell.length_a   1.000
_cell.length_b   1.000
_cell.length_c   1.000
_cell.angle_alpha   90.00
_cell.angle_beta   90.00
_cell.angle_gamma   90.00
#
_symmetry.space_group_name_H-M   'P 1'
#
loop_
_entity.id
_entity.type
_entity.pdbx_description
1 polymer ?
#
loop_
_entity_poly.entity_id
_entity_poly.type
_entity_poly.pdbx_seq_one_letter_code
_entity_poly.pdbx_strand_id
1 'polypeptide(L)'
;MTDPKEIRDLAQQRLREADILLKNGMCDGAFYLAGYSVELTLKAKICDRLGIPNLFDEKNLEANSIKGISDIRKALKTHNLLILLIFSGLKVKFDADKATNIELAKANSLLFNSWDENARYKPCGHIIQKDVEKLITLLSRENGLISWIEKN
;
A
#
# COMPACT_ATOMS: atom_id res chain seq x y z
N MET A 1 13.47 -5.87 -1.67
CA MET A 1 12.50 -5.63 -2.77
C MET A 1 13.33 -5.25 -3.97
N THR A 2 13.26 -6.02 -5.05
CA THR A 2 14.10 -5.89 -6.24
C THR A 2 13.43 -4.94 -7.23
N ASP A 3 12.49 -5.43 -8.04
CA ASP A 3 11.82 -4.70 -9.10
C ASP A 3 10.30 -4.45 -8.83
N PRO A 4 9.63 -3.58 -9.61
CA PRO A 4 8.23 -3.22 -9.38
C PRO A 4 7.26 -4.38 -9.59
N LYS A 5 7.58 -5.36 -10.43
CA LYS A 5 6.74 -6.55 -10.64
C LYS A 5 6.79 -7.45 -9.42
N GLU A 6 7.99 -7.74 -8.89
CA GLU A 6 8.13 -8.54 -7.67
C GLU A 6 7.46 -7.88 -6.46
N ILE A 7 7.55 -6.54 -6.35
CA ILE A 7 6.85 -5.79 -5.29
C ILE A 7 5.32 -5.95 -5.42
N ARG A 8 4.77 -5.90 -6.63
CA ARG A 8 3.33 -6.13 -6.87
C ARG A 8 2.92 -7.55 -6.58
N ASP A 9 3.71 -8.53 -6.99
CA ASP A 9 3.45 -9.95 -6.71
C ASP A 9 3.39 -10.18 -5.19
N LEU A 10 4.30 -9.56 -4.43
CA LEU A 10 4.27 -9.56 -2.97
C LEU A 10 3.04 -8.82 -2.42
N ALA A 11 2.69 -7.65 -2.96
CA ALA A 11 1.50 -6.89 -2.55
C ALA A 11 0.22 -7.73 -2.68
N GLN A 12 0.05 -8.39 -3.84
CA GLN A 12 -1.08 -9.28 -4.08
C GLN A 12 -1.08 -10.48 -3.14
N GLN A 13 0.10 -11.06 -2.86
CA GLN A 13 0.23 -12.12 -1.87
C GLN A 13 -0.22 -11.65 -0.48
N ARG A 14 0.22 -10.47 -0.02
CA ARG A 14 -0.19 -9.93 1.29
C ARG A 14 -1.69 -9.72 1.37
N LEU A 15 -2.33 -9.26 0.29
CA LEU A 15 -3.79 -9.11 0.26
C LEU A 15 -4.52 -10.46 0.31
N ARG A 16 -4.02 -11.48 -0.40
CA ARG A 16 -4.59 -12.85 -0.31
C ARG A 16 -4.45 -13.42 1.09
N GLU A 17 -3.30 -13.24 1.73
CA GLU A 17 -3.09 -13.66 3.11
C GLU A 17 -3.99 -12.90 4.08
N ALA A 18 -4.23 -11.60 3.87
CA ALA A 18 -5.18 -10.82 4.66
C ALA A 18 -6.60 -11.43 4.60
N ASP A 19 -7.07 -11.82 3.42
CA ASP A 19 -8.37 -12.48 3.25
C ASP A 19 -8.42 -13.86 3.96
N ILE A 20 -7.35 -14.64 3.88
CA ILE A 20 -7.24 -15.93 4.60
C ILE A 20 -7.29 -15.71 6.12
N LEU A 21 -6.53 -14.75 6.64
CA LEU A 21 -6.51 -14.43 8.07
C LEU A 21 -7.89 -14.01 8.57
N LEU A 22 -8.57 -13.14 7.83
CA LEU A 22 -9.91 -12.68 8.17
C LEU A 22 -10.91 -13.85 8.24
N LYS A 23 -10.88 -14.76 7.27
CA LYS A 23 -11.72 -15.97 7.25
C LYS A 23 -11.45 -16.93 8.42
N ASN A 24 -10.28 -16.83 9.04
CA ASN A 24 -9.89 -17.63 10.22
C ASN A 24 -10.01 -16.83 11.53
N GLY A 25 -10.70 -15.69 11.54
CA GLY A 25 -10.91 -14.87 12.75
C GLY A 25 -9.68 -14.08 13.21
N MET A 26 -8.61 -14.05 12.42
CA MET A 26 -7.37 -13.32 12.72
C MET A 26 -7.47 -11.87 12.21
N CYS A 27 -8.42 -11.12 12.77
CA CYS A 27 -8.86 -9.80 12.29
C CYS A 27 -7.75 -8.75 12.21
N ASP A 28 -7.04 -8.50 13.33
CA ASP A 28 -6.01 -7.45 13.38
C ASP A 28 -4.82 -7.77 12.46
N GLY A 29 -4.47 -9.07 12.34
CA GLY A 29 -3.46 -9.54 11.39
C GLY A 29 -3.88 -9.33 9.93
N ALA A 30 -5.15 -9.59 9.62
CA ALA A 30 -5.71 -9.30 8.31
C ALA A 30 -5.65 -7.80 7.97
N PHE A 31 -6.03 -6.94 8.93
CA PHE A 31 -5.93 -5.50 8.77
C PHE A 31 -4.49 -5.02 8.51
N TYR A 32 -3.53 -5.55 9.28
CA TYR A 32 -2.11 -5.23 9.10
C TYR A 32 -1.64 -5.58 7.67
N LEU A 33 -1.90 -6.82 7.20
CA LEU A 33 -1.49 -7.25 5.86
C LEU A 33 -2.23 -6.52 4.73
N ALA A 34 -3.50 -6.14 4.95
CA ALA A 34 -4.27 -5.35 3.99
C ALA A 34 -3.61 -3.99 3.76
N GLY A 35 -3.23 -3.25 4.80
CA GLY A 35 -2.52 -1.98 4.62
C GLY A 35 -1.11 -2.14 4.05
N TYR A 36 -0.40 -3.21 4.44
CA TYR A 36 0.92 -3.49 3.88
C TYR A 36 0.86 -3.78 2.37
N SER A 37 -0.20 -4.41 1.88
CA SER A 37 -0.42 -4.59 0.44
C SER A 37 -0.51 -3.25 -0.32
N VAL A 38 -1.16 -2.24 0.27
CA VAL A 38 -1.28 -0.90 -0.32
C VAL A 38 0.05 -0.15 -0.24
N GLU A 39 0.79 -0.27 0.86
CA GLU A 39 2.15 0.28 0.98
C GLU A 39 3.06 -0.22 -0.16
N LEU A 40 3.06 -1.54 -0.39
CA LEU A 40 3.85 -2.17 -1.45
C LEU A 40 3.39 -1.72 -2.84
N THR A 41 2.07 -1.66 -3.08
CA THR A 41 1.51 -1.17 -4.35
C THR A 41 1.96 0.26 -4.64
N LEU A 42 1.91 1.16 -3.65
CA LEU A 42 2.39 2.53 -3.79
C LEU A 42 3.89 2.59 -4.05
N LYS A 43 4.70 1.74 -3.37
CA LYS A 43 6.15 1.66 -3.60
C LYS A 43 6.48 1.19 -5.02
N ALA A 44 5.82 0.15 -5.53
CA ALA A 44 5.95 -0.26 -6.92
C ALA A 44 5.58 0.88 -7.88
N LYS A 45 4.49 1.59 -7.59
CA LYS A 45 4.04 2.72 -8.41
C LYS A 45 5.07 3.86 -8.43
N ILE A 46 5.71 4.15 -7.31
CA ILE A 46 6.79 5.14 -7.22
C ILE A 46 7.98 4.73 -8.09
N CYS A 47 8.38 3.46 -8.08
CA CYS A 47 9.44 2.97 -8.96
C CYS A 47 9.13 3.26 -10.43
N ASP A 48 7.92 2.94 -10.88
CA ASP A 48 7.49 3.18 -12.27
C ASP A 48 7.43 4.67 -12.59
N ARG A 49 6.89 5.48 -11.69
CA ARG A 49 6.74 6.93 -11.86
C ARG A 49 8.08 7.66 -11.97
N LEU A 50 9.08 7.19 -11.21
CA LEU A 50 10.43 7.74 -11.26
C LEU A 50 11.28 7.13 -12.38
N GLY A 51 10.84 6.03 -13.01
CA GLY A 51 11.63 5.30 -14.00
C GLY A 51 12.84 4.57 -13.39
N ILE A 52 12.76 4.18 -12.11
CA ILE A 52 13.84 3.52 -11.37
C ILE A 52 13.30 2.18 -10.82
N PRO A 53 13.36 1.08 -11.59
CA PRO A 53 12.74 -0.19 -11.21
C PRO A 53 13.31 -0.74 -9.89
N ASN A 54 14.63 -0.67 -9.72
CA ASN A 54 15.35 -1.22 -8.55
C ASN A 54 15.55 -0.20 -7.41
N LEU A 55 14.67 0.79 -7.29
CA LEU A 55 14.79 1.87 -6.31
C LEU A 55 14.93 1.37 -4.86
N PHE A 56 14.21 0.30 -4.50
CA PHE A 56 14.23 -0.27 -3.16
C PHE A 56 15.23 -1.44 -2.99
N ASP A 57 16.03 -1.74 -4.01
CA ASP A 57 17.07 -2.75 -3.94
C ASP A 57 18.42 -2.12 -3.57
N GLU A 58 18.79 -2.24 -2.29
CA GLU A 58 20.06 -1.74 -1.78
C GLU A 58 21.27 -2.55 -2.24
N LYS A 59 21.07 -3.72 -2.86
CA LYS A 59 22.15 -4.56 -3.39
C LYS A 59 22.33 -4.40 -4.90
N ASN A 60 21.40 -3.73 -5.59
CA ASN A 60 21.48 -3.52 -7.03
C ASN A 60 22.53 -2.45 -7.38
N LEU A 61 23.58 -2.85 -8.10
CA LEU A 61 24.70 -1.97 -8.46
C LEU A 61 24.29 -0.82 -9.38
N GLU A 62 23.41 -1.08 -10.35
CA GLU A 62 22.96 -0.09 -11.32
C GLU A 62 22.14 1.02 -10.64
N ALA A 63 21.13 0.65 -9.86
CA ALA A 63 20.33 1.62 -9.11
C ALA A 63 21.20 2.41 -8.11
N ASN A 64 22.14 1.74 -7.43
CA ASN A 64 23.04 2.40 -6.48
C ASN A 64 24.07 3.34 -7.13
N SER A 65 24.32 3.22 -8.44
CA SER A 65 25.20 4.13 -9.18
C SER A 65 24.58 5.49 -9.47
N ILE A 66 23.25 5.61 -9.37
CA ILE A 66 22.52 6.87 -9.58
C ILE A 66 22.87 7.86 -8.46
N LYS A 67 23.48 8.99 -8.82
CA LYS A 67 23.83 10.05 -7.85
C LYS A 67 22.58 10.55 -7.12
N GLY A 68 22.63 10.56 -5.79
CA GLY A 68 21.52 11.02 -4.93
C GLY A 68 20.46 9.95 -4.63
N ILE A 69 20.59 8.73 -5.16
CA ILE A 69 19.61 7.65 -4.95
C ILE A 69 19.44 7.28 -3.47
N SER A 70 20.52 7.35 -2.68
CA SER A 70 20.49 7.06 -1.26
C SER A 70 19.56 8.02 -0.50
N ASP A 71 19.60 9.31 -0.83
CA ASP A 71 18.76 10.32 -0.16
C ASP A 71 17.29 10.16 -0.55
N ILE A 72 17.02 9.91 -1.84
CA ILE A 72 15.68 9.60 -2.34
C ILE A 72 15.13 8.34 -1.66
N ARG A 73 15.92 7.26 -1.62
CA ARG A 73 15.54 6.00 -0.97
C ARG A 73 15.27 6.21 0.51
N LYS A 74 16.09 7.00 1.22
CA LYS A 74 15.89 7.32 2.64
C LYS A 74 14.54 7.99 2.88
N ALA A 75 14.13 8.94 2.03
CA ALA A 75 12.83 9.59 2.13
C ALA A 75 11.66 8.62 1.85
N LEU A 76 11.87 7.65 0.94
CA LEU A 76 10.87 6.66 0.55
C LEU A 76 10.81 5.41 1.46
N LYS A 77 11.78 5.23 2.36
CA LYS A 77 11.77 4.22 3.44
C LYS A 77 10.81 4.61 4.59
N THR A 78 9.64 5.13 4.23
CA THR A 78 8.53 5.36 5.15
C THR A 78 7.48 4.27 5.00
N HIS A 79 6.67 4.09 6.05
CA HIS A 79 5.48 3.26 6.07
C HIS A 79 4.19 4.10 5.99
N ASN A 80 4.31 5.43 5.98
CA ASN A 80 3.17 6.31 5.94
C ASN A 80 2.53 6.31 4.53
N LEU A 81 1.32 5.74 4.44
CA LEU A 81 0.60 5.61 3.17
C LEU A 81 0.29 6.96 2.50
N LEU A 82 0.00 8.01 3.28
CA LEU A 82 -0.26 9.35 2.72
C LEU A 82 1.02 9.95 2.10
N ILE A 83 2.17 9.78 2.75
CA ILE A 83 3.46 10.23 2.21
C ILE A 83 3.78 9.46 0.92
N LEU A 84 3.59 8.14 0.90
CA LEU A 84 3.79 7.33 -0.31
C LEU A 84 2.82 7.71 -1.43
N LEU A 85 1.58 8.06 -1.10
CA LEU A 85 0.60 8.56 -2.08
C LEU A 85 0.99 9.92 -2.67
N ILE A 86 1.68 10.76 -1.90
CA ILE A 86 2.27 12.01 -2.41
C ILE A 86 3.44 11.69 -3.34
N PHE A 87 4.37 10.84 -2.92
CA PHE A 87 5.53 10.47 -3.73
C PHE A 87 5.17 9.72 -5.01
N SER A 88 4.04 9.00 -5.04
CA SER A 88 3.55 8.36 -6.27
C SER A 88 2.95 9.35 -7.28
N GLY A 89 2.80 10.63 -6.90
CA GLY A 89 2.17 11.67 -7.71
C GLY A 89 0.63 11.57 -7.73
N LEU A 90 0.03 10.68 -6.94
CA LEU A 90 -1.40 10.40 -7.02
C LEU A 90 -2.26 11.24 -6.08
N LYS A 91 -1.67 11.93 -5.08
CA LYS A 91 -2.42 12.59 -4.01
C LYS A 91 -3.54 13.54 -4.50
N VAL A 92 -3.22 14.45 -5.42
CA VAL A 92 -4.20 15.44 -5.93
C VAL A 92 -5.33 14.75 -6.66
N LYS A 93 -5.01 13.78 -7.53
CA LYS A 93 -6.01 13.02 -8.26
C LYS A 93 -6.85 12.14 -7.32
N PHE A 94 -6.24 11.53 -6.32
CA PHE A 94 -6.93 10.76 -5.31
C PHE A 94 -7.93 11.62 -4.52
N ASP A 95 -7.57 12.84 -4.16
CA ASP A 95 -8.47 13.76 -3.47
C ASP A 95 -9.65 14.20 -4.34
N ALA A 96 -9.43 14.42 -5.63
CA ALA A 96 -10.50 14.76 -6.58
C ALA A 96 -11.43 13.55 -6.80
N ASP A 97 -10.87 12.38 -7.07
CA ASP A 97 -11.63 11.17 -7.37
C ASP A 97 -12.40 10.68 -6.13
N LYS A 98 -11.82 10.74 -4.93
CA LYS A 98 -12.52 10.33 -3.69
C LYS A 98 -13.69 11.24 -3.32
N ALA A 99 -13.71 12.49 -3.80
CA ALA A 99 -14.83 13.41 -3.56
C ALA A 99 -16.10 13.00 -4.32
N THR A 100 -15.96 12.22 -5.39
CA THR A 100 -17.07 11.75 -6.24
C THR A 100 -17.24 10.23 -6.24
N ASN A 101 -16.23 9.48 -5.79
CA ASN A 101 -16.26 8.03 -5.64
C ASN A 101 -16.38 7.61 -4.17
N ILE A 102 -17.58 7.16 -3.78
CA ILE A 102 -17.88 6.74 -2.40
C ILE A 102 -17.05 5.53 -1.94
N GLU A 103 -16.62 4.65 -2.84
CA GLU A 103 -15.80 3.49 -2.51
C GLU A 103 -14.37 3.92 -2.15
N LEU A 104 -13.77 4.83 -2.94
CA LEU A 104 -12.48 5.44 -2.61
C LEU A 104 -12.54 6.24 -1.31
N ALA A 105 -13.63 7.00 -1.08
CA ALA A 105 -13.83 7.72 0.18
C ALA A 105 -13.86 6.76 1.39
N LYS A 106 -14.56 5.63 1.26
CA LYS A 106 -14.60 4.59 2.31
C LYS A 106 -13.24 3.94 2.51
N ALA A 107 -12.53 3.60 1.43
CA ALA A 107 -11.18 3.02 1.52
C ALA A 107 -10.20 4.00 2.19
N ASN A 108 -10.29 5.30 1.88
CA ASN A 108 -9.54 6.34 2.56
C ASN A 108 -9.80 6.34 4.07
N SER A 109 -11.07 6.34 4.47
CA SER A 109 -11.46 6.37 5.88
C SER A 109 -11.02 5.14 6.65
N LEU A 110 -11.11 3.95 6.04
CA LEU A 110 -10.83 2.67 6.69
C LEU A 110 -9.33 2.33 6.74
N LEU A 111 -8.52 2.95 5.89
CA LEU A 111 -7.11 2.62 5.75
C LEU A 111 -6.18 3.79 6.05
N PHE A 112 -6.19 4.83 5.21
CA PHE A 112 -5.21 5.91 5.29
C PHE A 112 -5.26 6.69 6.62
N ASN A 113 -6.42 6.68 7.29
CA ASN A 113 -6.60 7.34 8.58
C ASN A 113 -6.44 6.40 9.79
N SER A 114 -6.31 5.08 9.57
CA SER A 114 -6.44 4.08 10.64
C SER A 114 -5.32 3.04 10.66
N TRP A 115 -4.51 2.96 9.61
CA TRP A 115 -3.45 1.98 9.47
C TRP A 115 -2.07 2.63 9.60
N ASP A 116 -1.21 2.00 10.39
CA ASP A 116 0.23 2.19 10.41
C ASP A 116 0.93 0.85 10.74
N GLU A 117 2.26 0.82 10.65
CA GLU A 117 3.06 -0.38 10.90
C GLU A 117 3.03 -0.86 12.36
N ASN A 118 2.55 -0.04 13.30
CA ASN A 118 2.40 -0.39 14.71
C ASN A 118 1.09 -1.14 14.98
N ALA A 119 0.16 -1.20 14.02
CA ALA A 119 -1.04 -2.04 14.11
C ALA A 119 -0.69 -3.50 14.48
N ARG A 120 0.48 -3.99 14.03
CA ARG A 120 0.97 -5.34 14.35
C ARG A 120 1.26 -5.61 15.83
N TYR A 121 1.41 -4.54 16.62
CA TYR A 121 1.71 -4.61 18.06
C TYR A 121 0.50 -4.28 18.93
N LYS A 122 -0.62 -3.89 18.32
CA LYS A 122 -1.84 -3.62 19.07
C LYS A 122 -2.44 -4.95 19.57
N PRO A 123 -3.11 -4.93 20.73
CA PRO A 123 -3.80 -6.12 21.23
C PRO A 123 -4.92 -6.55 20.28
N CYS A 124 -5.27 -7.83 20.30
CA CYS A 124 -6.36 -8.37 19.51
C CYS A 124 -7.68 -7.65 19.80
N GLY A 125 -8.49 -7.42 18.76
CA GLY A 125 -9.73 -6.65 18.85
C GLY A 125 -9.53 -5.13 18.76
N HIS A 126 -8.36 -4.67 18.33
CA HIS A 126 -8.08 -3.25 18.10
C HIS A 126 -8.92 -2.70 16.94
N ILE A 127 -9.15 -3.51 15.91
CA ILE A 127 -9.96 -3.16 14.74
C ILE A 127 -11.25 -3.98 14.66
N ILE A 128 -12.32 -3.35 14.16
CA ILE A 128 -13.63 -3.98 14.00
C ILE A 128 -13.62 -4.89 12.78
N GLN A 129 -13.98 -6.17 12.96
CA GLN A 129 -13.97 -7.17 11.88
C GLN A 129 -14.76 -6.75 10.64
N LYS A 130 -15.95 -6.17 10.83
CA LYS A 130 -16.79 -5.66 9.74
C LYS A 130 -16.10 -4.58 8.90
N ASP A 131 -15.25 -3.77 9.52
CA ASP A 131 -14.48 -2.74 8.83
C ASP A 131 -13.34 -3.36 8.03
N VAL A 132 -12.69 -4.42 8.54
CA VAL A 132 -11.66 -5.18 7.83
C VAL A 132 -12.24 -5.94 6.63
N GLU A 133 -13.41 -6.59 6.79
CA GLU A 133 -14.15 -7.24 5.70
C GLU A 133 -14.43 -6.27 4.55
N LYS A 134 -14.94 -5.09 4.91
CA LYS A 134 -15.25 -4.02 3.97
C LYS A 134 -13.99 -3.45 3.33
N LEU A 135 -12.91 -3.27 4.10
CA LEU A 135 -11.64 -2.80 3.58
C LEU A 135 -11.08 -3.78 2.54
N ILE A 136 -10.94 -5.07 2.87
CA ILE A 136 -10.42 -6.10 1.94
C ILE A 136 -11.24 -6.13 0.64
N THR A 137 -12.56 -5.99 0.76
CA THR A 137 -13.46 -5.88 -0.40
C THR A 137 -13.15 -4.62 -1.25
N LEU A 138 -12.93 -3.47 -0.62
CA LEU A 138 -12.59 -2.21 -1.32
C LEU A 138 -11.16 -2.22 -1.92
N LEU A 139 -10.26 -3.07 -1.43
CA LEU A 139 -8.92 -3.23 -1.98
C LEU A 139 -8.88 -4.18 -3.18
N SER A 140 -9.58 -5.31 -3.11
CA SER A 140 -9.46 -6.45 -4.06
C SER A 140 -10.31 -6.36 -5.32
N ARG A 141 -11.31 -5.48 -5.36
CA ARG A 141 -12.20 -5.32 -6.53
C ARG A 141 -11.48 -4.78 -7.76
N GLU A 142 -12.01 -5.07 -8.95
CA GLU A 142 -11.49 -4.59 -10.23
C GLU A 142 -11.39 -3.05 -10.33
N ASN A 143 -12.27 -2.33 -9.63
CA ASN A 143 -12.25 -0.87 -9.50
C ASN A 143 -11.95 -0.41 -8.06
N GLY A 144 -11.38 -1.31 -7.25
CA GLY A 144 -10.94 -1.04 -5.88
C GLY A 144 -9.68 -0.18 -5.82
N LEU A 145 -9.26 0.16 -4.60
CA LEU A 145 -8.13 1.08 -4.37
C LEU A 145 -6.83 0.63 -5.03
N ILE A 146 -6.48 -0.65 -4.97
CA ILE A 146 -5.23 -1.16 -5.58
C ILE A 146 -5.27 -1.00 -7.10
N SER A 147 -6.36 -1.41 -7.74
CA SER A 147 -6.54 -1.24 -9.18
C SER A 147 -6.53 0.25 -9.58
N TRP A 148 -7.13 1.12 -8.75
CA TRP A 148 -7.09 2.56 -8.97
C TRP A 148 -5.65 3.10 -8.91
N ILE A 149 -4.82 2.67 -7.95
CA ILE A 149 -3.41 3.07 -7.84
C ILE A 149 -2.62 2.62 -9.07
N GLU A 150 -2.88 1.39 -9.55
CA GLU A 150 -2.17 0.84 -10.71
C GLU A 150 -2.52 1.58 -12.00
N LYS A 151 -3.80 1.89 -12.22
CA LYS A 151 -4.30 2.54 -13.45
C LYS A 151 -3.95 4.03 -13.57
N ASN A 152 -3.71 4.72 -12.46
CA ASN A 152 -3.56 6.19 -12.44
C ASN A 152 -2.16 6.67 -12.16
#